data_AF-A0A2H0XEJ9-F1
#
_entry.id   AF-A0A2H0XEJ9-F1
#
_cell.length_a   1.000
_cell.length_b   1.000
_cell.length_c   1.000
_cell.angle_alpha   90.00
_cell.angle_beta   90.00
_cell.angle_gamma   90.00
#
_symmetry.space_group_name_H-M   'P 1'
#
loop_
_entity.id
_entity.type
_entity.pdbx_description
1 polymer ?
#
loop_
_entity_poly.entity_id
_entity_poly.type
_entity_poly.pdbx_seq_one_letter_code
_entity_poly.pdbx_strand_id
1 'polypeptide(L)'
;MEGSRKSLFSFSLFLSTIIATLVNPFFWRVWVEVLRHATRGLENSIAEWVPTIFPHSLFVIIFAVVISLFYTVKYLKSHKTSAFEILTIIFFAILALKARRNLPIFYLSIIALFPMDLPKLNRILEHPQIKITTCSIIVFLIVLSTPGNIYKVVNFSTNWGVYCETGYVRLPCKATEFAKDFRGNIFNMYEWGGFLRLEDTKFQSFY
;
A
#
# COMPACT_ATOMS: atom_id res chain seq x y z
N MET A 1 -4.70 -27.15 31.70
CA MET A 1 -3.51 -27.52 30.91
C MET A 1 -3.53 -27.01 29.48
N GLU A 2 -4.69 -26.88 28.82
CA GLU A 2 -4.78 -26.45 27.42
C GLU A 2 -4.26 -25.02 27.16
N GLY A 3 -4.48 -24.08 28.08
CA GLY A 3 -3.99 -22.70 27.94
C GLY A 3 -2.46 -22.56 27.91
N SER A 4 -1.74 -23.40 28.66
CA SER A 4 -0.28 -23.39 28.69
C SER A 4 0.32 -23.83 27.35
N ARG A 5 -0.28 -24.83 26.70
CA ARG A 5 0.16 -25.29 25.36
C ARG A 5 -0.06 -24.21 24.29
N LYS A 6 -1.21 -23.53 24.31
CA LYS A 6 -1.51 -22.43 23.36
C LYS A 6 -0.54 -21.27 23.51
N SER A 7 -0.25 -20.86 24.75
CA SER A 7 0.74 -19.81 25.05
C SER A 7 2.14 -20.18 24.56
N LEU A 8 2.61 -21.40 24.86
CA LEU A 8 3.92 -21.89 24.40
C LEU A 8 4.02 -21.92 22.87
N PHE A 9 2.95 -22.36 22.18
CA PHE A 9 2.91 -22.37 20.72
C PHE A 9 2.99 -20.96 20.14
N SER A 10 2.19 -20.01 20.64
CA SER A 10 2.22 -18.62 20.19
C SER A 10 3.59 -17.97 20.41
N PHE A 11 4.22 -18.24 21.56
CA PHE A 11 5.57 -17.76 21.84
C PHE A 11 6.61 -18.36 20.90
N SER A 12 6.56 -19.67 20.66
CA SER A 12 7.44 -20.37 19.72
C SER A 12 7.27 -19.83 18.30
N LEU A 13 6.04 -19.57 17.87
CA LEU A 13 5.74 -19.00 16.56
C LEU A 13 6.33 -17.60 16.43
N PHE A 14 6.14 -16.74 17.45
CA PHE A 14 6.73 -15.40 17.49
C PHE A 14 8.26 -15.42 17.43
N LEU A 15 8.91 -16.32 18.17
CA LEU A 15 10.37 -16.43 18.13
C LEU A 15 10.85 -16.93 16.76
N SER A 16 10.11 -17.88 16.17
CA SER A 16 10.42 -18.43 14.85
C SER A 16 10.32 -17.36 13.75
N THR A 17 9.36 -16.44 13.82
CA THR A 17 9.27 -15.34 12.84
C THR A 17 10.44 -14.37 12.97
N ILE A 18 10.89 -14.05 14.19
CA ILE A 18 12.10 -13.22 14.38
C ILE A 18 13.33 -13.94 13.82
N ILE A 19 13.53 -15.22 14.16
CA ILE A 19 14.67 -16.01 13.65
C ILE A 19 14.62 -16.10 12.13
N ALA A 20 13.44 -16.30 11.53
CA ALA A 20 13.27 -16.35 10.08
C ALA A 20 13.77 -15.07 9.40
N THR A 21 13.60 -13.89 10.01
CA THR A 21 14.16 -12.64 9.46
C THR A 21 15.69 -12.62 9.45
N LEU A 22 16.36 -13.43 10.27
CA LEU A 22 17.83 -13.51 10.32
C LEU A 22 18.39 -14.54 9.32
N VAL A 23 17.55 -15.45 8.79
CA VAL A 23 17.92 -16.42 7.76
C VAL A 23 17.88 -15.76 6.38
N ASN A 24 18.68 -14.71 6.22
CA ASN A 24 18.94 -14.04 4.95
C ASN A 24 20.43 -13.67 4.88
N PRO A 25 21.03 -13.46 3.69
CA PRO A 25 22.46 -13.17 3.54
C PRO A 25 22.95 -11.94 4.33
N PHE A 26 22.06 -11.02 4.69
CA PHE A 26 22.34 -9.79 5.42
C PHE A 26 22.13 -9.93 6.95
N PHE A 27 21.57 -11.04 7.44
CA PHE A 27 21.34 -11.34 8.86
C PHE A 27 20.72 -10.15 9.63
N TRP A 28 21.38 -9.71 10.72
CA TRP A 28 20.96 -8.59 11.56
C TRP A 28 21.09 -7.22 10.89
N ARG A 29 21.85 -7.09 9.79
CA ARG A 29 22.06 -5.81 9.11
C ARG A 29 20.77 -5.26 8.50
N VAL A 30 19.80 -6.12 8.18
CA VAL A 30 18.45 -5.71 7.76
C VAL A 30 17.81 -4.83 8.83
N TRP A 31 17.92 -5.23 10.11
CA TRP A 31 17.34 -4.48 11.22
C TRP A 31 18.03 -3.13 11.45
N VAL A 32 19.36 -3.07 11.24
CA VAL A 32 20.10 -1.80 11.28
C VAL A 32 19.59 -0.86 10.20
N GLU A 33 19.37 -1.37 8.98
CA GLU A 33 18.89 -0.56 7.87
C GLU A 33 17.46 -0.07 8.13
N VAL A 34 16.59 -0.91 8.70
CA VAL A 34 15.25 -0.50 9.15
C VAL A 34 15.32 0.64 10.18
N LEU A 35 16.19 0.52 11.18
CA LEU A 35 16.38 1.57 12.20
C LEU A 35 16.97 2.86 11.60
N ARG A 36 17.93 2.72 10.67
CA ARG A 36 18.50 3.85 9.93
C ARG A 36 17.45 4.56 9.10
N HIS A 37 16.59 3.83 8.41
CA HIS A 37 15.46 4.36 7.67
C HIS A 37 14.37 4.97 8.56
N ALA A 38 14.18 4.45 9.78
CA ALA A 38 13.23 5.03 10.73
C ALA A 38 13.69 6.38 11.29
N THR A 39 15.00 6.64 11.29
CA THR A 39 15.60 7.88 11.82
C THR A 39 15.94 8.91 10.73
N ARG A 40 16.11 8.47 9.49
CA ARG A 40 16.28 9.35 8.32
C ARG A 40 14.90 9.72 7.81
N GLY A 41 14.60 11.02 7.69
CA GLY A 41 13.33 11.53 7.17
C GLY A 41 13.10 11.18 5.70
N LEU A 42 12.77 9.92 5.43
CA LEU A 42 12.60 9.34 4.10
C LEU A 42 11.47 10.00 3.32
N GLU A 43 10.53 10.63 4.01
CA GLU A 43 9.47 11.46 3.44
C GLU A 43 10.01 12.55 2.52
N ASN A 44 11.26 13.00 2.69
CA ASN A 44 11.87 14.02 1.83
C ASN A 44 12.59 13.44 0.61
N SER A 45 12.75 12.12 0.54
CA SER A 45 13.57 11.44 -0.48
C SER A 45 12.81 10.51 -1.41
N ILE A 46 11.57 10.15 -1.06
CA ILE A 46 10.74 9.23 -1.85
C ILE A 46 9.34 9.82 -1.96
N ALA A 47 8.94 10.18 -3.18
CA ALA A 47 7.64 10.80 -3.48
C ALA A 47 6.41 10.01 -2.95
N GLU A 48 6.51 8.68 -2.80
CA GLU A 48 5.44 7.84 -2.27
C GLU A 48 5.30 7.85 -0.74
N TRP A 49 6.36 8.26 -0.04
CA TRP A 49 6.43 8.30 1.42
C TRP A 49 5.94 9.62 2.00
N VAL A 50 5.64 10.59 1.15
CA VAL A 50 5.08 11.86 1.59
C VAL A 50 3.66 11.66 2.15
N PRO A 51 3.22 12.55 3.06
CA PRO A 51 1.86 12.54 3.58
C PRO A 51 0.79 12.63 2.48
N THR A 52 -0.41 12.17 2.81
CA THR A 52 -1.56 12.24 1.91
C THR A 52 -2.00 13.69 1.69
N ILE A 53 -2.43 14.00 0.47
CA ILE A 53 -2.99 15.32 0.16
C ILE A 53 -4.30 15.54 0.93
N PHE A 54 -4.62 16.81 1.20
CA PHE A 54 -5.73 17.21 2.07
C PHE A 54 -7.07 16.46 1.80
N PRO A 55 -7.55 16.31 0.55
CA PRO A 55 -8.81 15.60 0.29
C PRO A 55 -8.76 14.13 0.72
N HIS A 56 -7.65 13.43 0.47
CA HIS A 56 -7.49 12.03 0.87
C HIS A 56 -7.33 11.90 2.38
N SER A 57 -6.59 12.81 3.02
CA SER A 57 -6.46 12.84 4.48
C SER A 57 -7.82 13.01 5.16
N LEU A 58 -8.64 13.95 4.66
CA LEU A 58 -10.00 14.17 5.15
C LEU A 58 -10.87 12.92 4.96
N PHE A 59 -10.78 12.27 3.79
CA PHE A 59 -11.50 11.03 3.51
C PHE A 59 -11.11 9.91 4.49
N VAL A 60 -9.81 9.69 4.71
CA VAL A 60 -9.30 8.69 5.67
C VAL A 60 -9.82 8.97 7.08
N ILE A 61 -9.78 10.23 7.53
CA ILE A 61 -10.26 10.63 8.86
C ILE A 61 -11.77 10.36 8.99
N ILE A 62 -12.57 10.81 8.02
CA ILE A 62 -14.02 10.63 8.03
C ILE A 62 -14.36 9.14 8.08
N PHE A 63 -13.77 8.33 7.19
CA PHE A 63 -14.05 6.88 7.15
C PHE A 63 -13.59 6.18 8.43
N ALA A 64 -12.38 6.48 8.93
CA ALA A 64 -11.88 5.90 10.16
C ALA A 64 -12.79 6.22 11.35
N VAL A 65 -13.27 7.47 11.47
CA VAL A 65 -14.19 7.89 12.54
C VAL A 65 -15.54 7.18 12.39
N VAL A 66 -16.17 7.23 11.21
CA VAL A 66 -17.49 6.64 10.97
C VAL A 66 -17.48 5.13 11.24
N ILE A 67 -16.47 4.42 10.72
CA ILE A 67 -16.35 2.98 10.91
C ILE A 67 -16.04 2.66 12.38
N SER A 68 -15.13 3.39 13.03
CA SER A 68 -14.83 3.17 14.45
C SER A 68 -16.05 3.41 15.35
N LEU A 69 -16.87 4.42 15.05
CA LEU A 69 -18.14 4.66 15.74
C LEU A 69 -19.12 3.51 15.53
N PHE A 70 -19.28 3.04 14.29
CA PHE A 70 -20.11 1.88 13.97
C PHE A 70 -19.70 0.64 14.78
N TYR A 71 -18.40 0.34 14.82
CA TYR A 71 -17.84 -0.76 15.61
C TYR A 71 -18.03 -0.59 17.10
N THR A 72 -17.89 0.64 17.60
CA THR A 72 -18.12 0.97 19.02
C THR A 72 -19.58 0.71 19.39
N VAL A 73 -20.54 1.15 18.58
CA VAL A 73 -21.98 0.88 18.82
C VAL A 73 -22.26 -0.63 18.76
N LYS A 74 -21.70 -1.34 17.78
CA LYS A 74 -21.83 -2.81 17.68
C LYS A 74 -21.22 -3.52 18.89
N TYR A 75 -20.09 -3.02 19.39
CA TYR A 75 -19.40 -3.52 20.58
C TYR A 75 -20.28 -3.37 21.82
N LEU A 76 -20.81 -2.16 22.04
CA LEU A 76 -21.69 -1.87 23.17
C LEU A 76 -22.99 -2.68 23.14
N LYS A 77 -23.50 -3.03 21.95
CA LYS A 77 -24.75 -3.80 21.82
C LYS A 77 -24.57 -5.31 21.94
N SER A 78 -23.47 -5.85 21.43
CA SER A 78 -23.33 -7.31 21.25
C SER A 78 -22.16 -7.94 22.00
N HIS A 79 -21.18 -7.15 22.44
CA HIS A 79 -19.89 -7.60 22.98
C HIS A 79 -19.14 -8.61 22.10
N LYS A 80 -19.54 -8.78 20.83
CA LYS A 80 -18.94 -9.73 19.89
C LYS A 80 -17.80 -9.14 19.06
N THR A 81 -17.79 -7.82 18.88
CA THR A 81 -16.67 -7.15 18.21
C THR A 81 -15.49 -7.06 19.16
N SER A 82 -14.28 -7.18 18.63
CA SER A 82 -13.07 -7.12 19.44
C SER A 82 -12.55 -5.70 19.42
N ALA A 83 -12.11 -5.16 20.57
CA ALA A 83 -11.38 -3.90 20.62
C ALA A 83 -10.20 -3.87 19.61
N PHE A 84 -9.69 -5.05 19.27
CA PHE A 84 -8.72 -5.27 18.20
C PHE A 84 -9.12 -4.69 16.85
N GLU A 85 -10.39 -4.79 16.43
CA GLU A 85 -10.84 -4.30 15.11
C GLU A 85 -10.78 -2.78 15.05
N ILE A 86 -11.21 -2.10 16.11
CA ILE A 86 -11.14 -0.64 16.25
C ILE A 86 -9.66 -0.19 16.23
N LEU A 87 -8.81 -0.84 17.03
CA LEU A 87 -7.38 -0.56 17.05
C LEU A 87 -6.72 -0.78 15.69
N THR A 88 -7.15 -1.80 14.95
CA THR A 88 -6.65 -2.09 13.60
C THR A 88 -7.01 -0.99 12.62
N ILE A 89 -8.26 -0.50 12.64
CA ILE A 89 -8.71 0.62 11.79
C ILE A 89 -7.91 1.89 12.11
N ILE A 90 -7.77 2.22 13.40
CA ILE A 90 -7.00 3.39 13.85
C ILE A 90 -5.53 3.28 13.41
N PHE A 91 -4.93 2.10 13.60
CA PHE A 91 -3.55 1.85 13.19
C PHE A 91 -3.34 2.08 11.70
N PHE A 92 -4.17 1.47 10.84
CA PHE A 92 -4.05 1.66 9.39
C PHE A 92 -4.43 3.07 8.93
N ALA A 93 -5.33 3.75 9.62
CA ALA A 93 -5.63 5.16 9.35
C ALA A 93 -4.40 6.05 9.62
N ILE A 94 -3.72 5.85 10.75
CA ILE A 94 -2.47 6.58 11.07
C ILE A 94 -1.40 6.29 10.01
N LEU A 95 -1.24 5.04 9.59
CA LEU A 95 -0.30 4.69 8.53
C LEU A 95 -0.65 5.37 7.20
N ALA A 96 -1.94 5.36 6.81
CA ALA A 96 -2.42 6.02 5.60
C ALA A 96 -2.16 7.53 5.62
N LEU A 97 -2.35 8.20 6.76
CA LEU A 97 -2.07 9.63 6.90
C LEU A 97 -0.57 9.95 6.84
N LYS A 98 0.29 9.04 7.31
CA LYS A 98 1.75 9.22 7.28
C LYS A 98 2.34 9.11 5.88
N ALA A 99 1.83 8.21 5.02
CA ALA A 99 2.38 8.00 3.69
C ALA A 99 1.33 7.55 2.68
N ARG A 100 1.35 8.14 1.47
CA ARG A 100 0.40 7.83 0.38
C ARG A 100 0.35 6.35 0.01
N ARG A 101 1.51 5.66 0.01
CA ARG A 101 1.57 4.22 -0.30
C ARG A 101 0.76 3.33 0.65
N ASN A 102 0.41 3.83 1.84
CA ASN A 102 -0.37 3.07 2.82
C ASN A 102 -1.89 3.18 2.60
N LEU A 103 -2.36 4.07 1.72
CA LEU A 103 -3.79 4.22 1.40
C LEU A 103 -4.45 2.91 0.94
N PRO A 104 -3.87 2.12 0.01
CA PRO A 104 -4.49 0.87 -0.42
C PRO A 104 -4.66 -0.13 0.73
N ILE A 105 -3.68 -0.21 1.64
CA ILE A 105 -3.74 -1.10 2.80
C ILE A 105 -4.87 -0.69 3.74
N PHE A 106 -5.04 0.62 3.98
CA PHE A 106 -6.16 1.13 4.76
C PHE A 106 -7.52 0.77 4.13
N TYR A 107 -7.69 0.98 2.83
CA TYR A 107 -8.94 0.63 2.15
C TYR A 107 -9.22 -0.88 2.17
N LEU A 108 -8.19 -1.70 1.95
CA LEU A 108 -8.31 -3.16 2.06
C LEU A 108 -8.65 -3.59 3.49
N SER A 109 -8.07 -2.95 4.50
CA SER A 109 -8.40 -3.23 5.91
C SER A 109 -9.86 -2.91 6.21
N ILE A 110 -10.38 -1.80 5.67
CA ILE A 110 -11.80 -1.47 5.78
C ILE A 110 -12.64 -2.54 5.12
N ILE A 111 -12.34 -2.94 3.89
CA ILE A 111 -13.12 -3.95 3.16
C ILE A 111 -13.10 -5.30 3.90
N ALA A 112 -11.92 -5.70 4.40
CA ALA A 112 -11.75 -6.97 5.11
C ALA A 112 -12.47 -6.99 6.47
N LEU A 113 -12.47 -5.86 7.17
CA LEU A 113 -13.17 -5.74 8.45
C LEU A 113 -14.66 -5.50 8.25
N PHE A 114 -15.08 -4.75 7.24
CA PHE A 114 -16.48 -4.39 7.07
C PHE A 114 -17.32 -5.68 6.97
N PRO A 115 -18.21 -5.93 7.94
CA PRO A 115 -18.90 -7.20 8.01
C PRO A 115 -19.81 -7.29 6.78
N MET A 116 -19.49 -8.20 5.87
CA MET A 116 -20.40 -8.59 4.79
C MET A 116 -21.65 -9.30 5.34
N ASP A 117 -21.73 -9.53 6.66
CA ASP A 117 -22.92 -9.94 7.39
C ASP A 117 -23.99 -8.84 7.46
N LEU A 118 -24.36 -8.32 6.29
CA LEU A 118 -25.69 -7.79 6.06
C LEU A 118 -26.55 -9.02 5.72
N PRO A 119 -27.29 -9.62 6.67
CA PRO A 119 -28.05 -10.85 6.41
C PRO A 119 -29.06 -10.69 5.26
N LYS A 120 -29.52 -9.45 5.02
CA LYS A 120 -30.34 -9.11 3.85
C LYS A 120 -29.52 -9.10 2.55
N LEU A 121 -28.27 -8.66 2.58
CA LEU A 121 -27.38 -8.63 1.42
C LEU A 121 -26.82 -10.02 1.10
N ASN A 122 -26.47 -10.84 2.10
CA ASN A 122 -26.03 -12.22 1.88
C ASN A 122 -27.14 -13.08 1.24
N ARG A 123 -28.39 -12.95 1.68
CA ARG A 123 -29.52 -13.63 1.04
C ARG A 123 -29.73 -13.19 -0.43
N ILE A 124 -29.35 -11.96 -0.78
CA ILE A 124 -29.43 -11.43 -2.16
C ILE A 124 -28.19 -11.83 -2.99
N LEU A 125 -26.99 -11.86 -2.38
CA LEU A 125 -25.72 -12.21 -3.02
C LEU A 125 -25.48 -13.73 -3.13
N GLU A 126 -26.25 -14.56 -2.43
CA GLU A 126 -26.24 -16.03 -2.57
C GLU A 126 -26.70 -16.48 -3.96
N HIS A 127 -27.45 -15.65 -4.69
CA HIS A 127 -27.73 -15.92 -6.09
C HIS A 127 -26.48 -15.70 -6.95
N PRO A 128 -25.93 -16.74 -7.61
CA PRO A 128 -24.67 -16.64 -8.35
C PRO A 128 -24.73 -15.61 -9.48
N GLN A 129 -25.91 -15.40 -10.06
CA GLN A 129 -26.14 -14.37 -11.06
C GLN A 129 -25.97 -12.97 -10.46
N ILE A 130 -26.61 -12.66 -9.32
CA ILE A 130 -26.53 -11.35 -8.67
C ILE A 130 -25.08 -11.03 -8.27
N LYS A 131 -24.33 -12.01 -7.77
CA LYS A 131 -22.92 -11.82 -7.41
C LYS A 131 -22.07 -11.39 -8.61
N ILE A 132 -22.22 -12.05 -9.76
CA ILE A 132 -21.52 -11.71 -10.99
C ILE A 132 -21.96 -10.32 -11.48
N THR A 133 -23.25 -10.03 -11.50
CA THR A 133 -23.77 -8.74 -11.97
C THR A 133 -23.35 -7.58 -11.06
N THR A 134 -23.39 -7.75 -9.74
CA THR A 134 -22.95 -6.73 -8.78
C THR A 134 -21.44 -6.47 -8.89
N CYS A 135 -20.61 -7.51 -8.99
CA CYS A 135 -19.17 -7.32 -9.27
C CYS A 135 -18.95 -6.59 -10.60
N SER A 136 -19.69 -6.97 -11.64
CA SER A 136 -19.56 -6.38 -12.98
C SER A 136 -19.99 -4.92 -12.99
N ILE A 137 -21.07 -4.58 -12.28
CA ILE A 137 -21.56 -3.20 -12.12
C ILE A 137 -20.57 -2.37 -11.30
N ILE A 138 -20.01 -2.90 -10.22
CA ILE A 138 -19.01 -2.17 -9.42
C ILE A 138 -17.76 -1.90 -10.25
N VAL A 139 -17.24 -2.91 -10.95
CA VAL A 139 -16.10 -2.74 -11.87
C VAL A 139 -16.44 -1.73 -12.96
N PHE A 140 -17.64 -1.83 -13.55
CA PHE A 140 -18.11 -0.91 -14.58
C PHE A 140 -18.26 0.53 -14.06
N LEU A 141 -18.76 0.73 -12.84
CA LEU A 141 -18.84 2.05 -12.19
C LEU A 141 -17.47 2.60 -11.83
N ILE A 142 -16.51 1.76 -11.44
CA ILE A 142 -15.10 2.18 -11.24
C ILE A 142 -14.49 2.64 -12.57
N VAL A 143 -14.74 1.91 -13.66
CA VAL A 143 -14.30 2.26 -15.02
C VAL A 143 -15.00 3.53 -15.53
N LEU A 144 -16.30 3.67 -15.30
CA LEU A 144 -17.10 4.82 -15.71
C LEU A 144 -16.91 6.07 -14.85
N SER A 145 -16.47 5.94 -13.60
CA SER A 145 -16.13 7.09 -12.74
C SER A 145 -14.72 7.62 -13.01
N THR A 146 -13.96 6.93 -13.87
CA THR A 146 -12.65 7.34 -14.36
C THR A 146 -12.60 7.69 -15.88
N PRO A 147 -13.66 8.20 -16.53
CA PRO A 147 -13.72 8.22 -18.00
C PRO A 147 -12.84 9.32 -18.61
N GLY A 148 -12.34 10.27 -17.82
CA GLY A 148 -11.26 11.19 -18.25
C GLY A 148 -9.86 10.73 -17.84
N ASN A 149 -9.75 9.79 -16.91
CA ASN A 149 -8.49 9.34 -16.35
C ASN A 149 -7.94 8.11 -17.07
N ILE A 150 -8.79 7.20 -17.60
CA ILE A 150 -8.28 6.01 -18.30
C ILE A 150 -7.48 6.40 -19.54
N TYR A 151 -8.00 7.27 -20.41
CA TYR A 151 -7.23 7.73 -21.59
C TYR A 151 -5.93 8.41 -21.18
N LYS A 152 -5.96 9.27 -20.15
CA LYS A 152 -4.76 9.93 -19.62
C LYS A 152 -3.77 8.95 -19.03
N VAL A 153 -4.23 7.95 -18.28
CA VAL A 153 -3.42 6.90 -17.66
C VAL A 153 -2.81 6.01 -18.72
N VAL A 154 -3.61 5.55 -19.70
CA VAL A 154 -3.14 4.75 -20.83
C VAL A 154 -2.10 5.54 -21.60
N ASN A 155 -2.41 6.77 -22.05
CA ASN A 155 -1.47 7.62 -22.78
C ASN A 155 -0.19 7.90 -21.97
N PHE A 156 -0.32 8.19 -20.67
CA PHE A 156 0.82 8.38 -19.76
C PHE A 156 1.66 7.11 -19.60
N SER A 157 1.04 5.92 -19.59
CA SER A 157 1.72 4.64 -19.44
C SER A 157 2.34 4.10 -20.74
N THR A 158 1.79 4.46 -21.90
CA THR A 158 2.24 3.94 -23.20
C THR A 158 3.15 4.92 -23.95
N ASN A 159 3.02 6.23 -23.71
CA ASN A 159 3.82 7.25 -24.36
C ASN A 159 4.94 7.72 -23.44
N TRP A 160 6.16 7.24 -23.72
CA TRP A 160 7.36 7.58 -22.97
C TRP A 160 7.61 9.08 -22.91
N GLY A 161 7.47 9.83 -24.01
CA GLY A 161 7.69 11.28 -24.01
C GLY A 161 6.77 11.99 -23.02
N VAL A 162 5.49 11.62 -23.00
CA VAL A 162 4.50 12.15 -22.04
C VAL A 162 4.86 11.75 -20.61
N TYR A 163 5.24 10.49 -20.37
CA TYR A 163 5.68 10.01 -19.06
C TYR A 163 6.86 10.83 -18.51
N CYS A 164 7.84 11.11 -19.37
CA CYS A 164 9.06 11.84 -19.04
C CYS A 164 8.81 13.32 -18.70
N GLU A 165 7.95 13.99 -19.47
CA GLU A 165 7.75 15.44 -19.39
C GLU A 165 6.66 15.84 -18.39
N THR A 166 5.58 15.05 -18.34
CA THR A 166 4.37 15.36 -17.58
C THR A 166 4.22 14.53 -16.31
N GLY A 167 5.14 13.60 -16.07
CA GLY A 167 5.19 12.83 -14.84
C GLY A 167 5.33 13.70 -13.60
N TYR A 168 4.89 13.15 -12.47
CA TYR A 168 5.02 13.83 -11.17
C TYR A 168 6.48 14.20 -10.87
N VAL A 169 7.41 13.32 -11.27
CA VAL A 169 8.84 13.59 -11.36
C VAL A 169 9.19 13.64 -12.84
N ARG A 170 9.79 14.76 -13.28
CA ARG A 170 10.30 14.87 -14.64
C ARG A 170 11.52 13.96 -14.76
N LEU A 171 11.41 12.91 -15.57
CA LEU A 171 12.50 11.97 -15.78
C LEU A 171 13.42 12.46 -16.91
N PRO A 172 14.74 12.30 -16.76
CA PRO A 172 15.69 12.77 -17.75
C PRO A 172 15.79 11.76 -18.89
N CYS A 173 14.79 11.67 -19.74
CA CYS A 173 14.76 10.65 -20.80
C CYS A 173 15.82 10.88 -21.89
N LYS A 174 16.37 12.09 -21.98
CA LYS A 174 17.59 12.33 -22.78
C LYS A 174 18.85 11.78 -22.12
N ALA A 175 18.86 11.61 -20.80
CA ALA A 175 19.98 11.01 -20.11
C ALA A 175 20.06 9.50 -20.34
N THR A 176 18.96 8.80 -20.66
CA THR A 176 19.05 7.38 -21.05
C THR A 176 19.69 7.23 -22.42
N GLU A 177 19.42 8.15 -23.36
CA GLU A 177 20.13 8.21 -24.64
C GLU A 177 21.63 8.46 -24.45
N PHE A 178 22.00 9.44 -23.61
CA PHE A 178 23.40 9.69 -23.27
C PHE A 178 24.06 8.48 -22.57
N ALA A 179 23.31 7.79 -21.71
CA ALA A 179 23.84 6.67 -20.95
C ALA A 179 24.25 5.51 -21.87
N LYS A 180 23.48 5.20 -22.93
CA LYS A 180 23.76 4.07 -23.85
C LYS A 180 25.19 4.05 -24.39
N ASP A 181 25.79 5.22 -24.61
CA ASP A 181 27.16 5.35 -25.12
C ASP A 181 28.21 5.58 -24.03
N PHE A 182 27.78 5.88 -22.80
CA PHE A 182 28.68 6.17 -21.70
C PHE A 182 29.26 4.90 -21.07
N ARG A 183 30.59 4.84 -20.97
CA ARG A 183 31.30 3.77 -20.25
C ARG A 183 31.87 4.31 -18.95
N GLY A 184 31.29 3.89 -17.83
CA GLY A 184 31.77 4.25 -16.50
C GLY A 184 30.66 4.30 -15.47
N ASN A 185 30.98 4.88 -14.31
CA ASN A 185 30.02 5.06 -13.22
C ASN A 185 29.23 6.36 -13.42
N ILE A 186 27.91 6.26 -13.44
CA ILE A 186 27.00 7.41 -13.47
C ILE A 186 26.41 7.58 -12.08
N PHE A 187 26.56 8.78 -11.51
CA PHE A 187 25.83 9.13 -10.30
C PHE A 187 24.39 9.48 -10.69
N ASN A 188 23.42 8.78 -10.11
CA ASN A 188 22.01 8.95 -10.41
C ASN A 188 21.20 9.27 -9.16
N MET A 189 20.14 10.07 -9.30
CA MET A 189 19.19 10.27 -8.20
C MET A 189 18.40 8.99 -7.96
N TYR A 190 18.08 8.73 -6.68
CA TYR A 190 17.42 7.49 -6.24
C TYR A 190 16.07 7.27 -6.94
N GLU A 191 15.36 8.35 -7.23
CA GLU A 191 14.07 8.33 -7.92
C GLU A 191 14.17 7.88 -9.39
N TRP A 192 15.36 7.97 -9.99
CA TRP A 192 15.61 7.62 -11.39
C TRP A 192 16.32 6.27 -11.53
N GLY A 193 16.75 5.65 -10.42
CA GLY A 193 17.58 4.45 -10.42
C GLY A 193 16.92 3.24 -11.06
N GLY A 194 15.62 3.05 -10.81
CA GLY A 194 14.84 1.99 -11.47
C GLY A 194 14.66 2.25 -12.96
N PHE A 195 14.48 3.51 -13.34
CA PHE A 195 14.27 3.93 -14.73
C PHE A 195 15.53 3.70 -15.58
N LEU A 196 16.70 4.19 -15.14
CA LEU A 196 17.96 4.00 -15.88
C LEU A 196 18.39 2.52 -15.98
N ARG A 197 17.99 1.67 -15.01
CA ARG A 197 18.33 0.23 -15.02
C ARG A 197 17.48 -0.58 -16.00
N LEU A 198 16.21 -0.21 -16.20
CA LEU A 198 15.30 -0.97 -17.06
C LEU A 198 15.63 -0.86 -18.55
N GLU A 199 16.25 0.24 -18.97
CA GLU A 199 16.57 0.47 -20.38
C GLU A 199 17.90 -0.15 -20.82
N ASP A 200 18.82 -0.44 -19.88
CA ASP A 200 20.12 -1.02 -20.22
C ASP A 200 20.68 -1.90 -19.10
N THR A 201 20.77 -3.20 -19.38
CA THR A 201 21.30 -4.25 -18.50
C THR A 201 22.78 -4.09 -18.13
N LYS A 202 23.51 -3.17 -18.75
CA LYS A 202 24.96 -3.01 -18.54
C LYS A 202 25.34 -2.07 -17.39
N PHE A 203 24.39 -1.36 -16.78
CA PHE A 203 24.71 -0.40 -15.72
C PHE A 203 24.88 -1.05 -14.35
N GLN A 204 26.04 -0.81 -13.74
CA GLN A 204 26.22 -0.95 -12.29
C GLN A 204 26.00 0.42 -11.64
N SER A 205 24.82 0.62 -11.06
CA SER A 205 24.52 1.77 -10.23
C SER A 205 25.17 1.57 -8.86
N PHE A 206 26.08 2.47 -8.47
CA PHE A 206 26.55 2.58 -7.09
C PHE A 206 25.65 3.58 -6.36
N TYR A 207 25.13 3.16 -5.21
CA TYR A 207 24.29 3.97 -4.33
C TYR A 207 25.14 4.67 -3.27
#